data_AF-A0A6N0NSS6-F1
#
_entry.id   AF-A0A6N0NSS6-F1
#
_cell.length_a   1.000
_cell.length_b   1.000
_cell.length_c   1.000
_cell.angle_alpha   90.00
_cell.angle_beta   90.00
_cell.angle_gamma   90.00
#
_symmetry.space_group_name_H-M   'P 1'
#
loop_
_entity.id
_entity.type
_entity.pdbx_description
1 polymer ?
#
loop_
_entity_poly.entity_id
_entity_poly.type
_entity_poly.pdbx_seq_one_letter_code
_entity_poly.pdbx_strand_id
1 'polypeptide(L)'
;MAEELMKPGEKQLEEARGYLFDLLDRLNEVSVKHEKVLASKGIMPRLATVLGMVTMQRYQIDLVIKYYWKQLEEVLNSMSQIQEIQADMKEIMEDANMIKSLVQEAGL
;
A
#
# COMPACT_ATOMS: atom_id res chain seq x y z
N MET A 1 29.46 9.08 17.36
CA MET A 1 28.13 8.80 16.81
C MET A 1 27.95 7.32 16.94
N ALA A 2 27.12 6.87 17.89
CA ALA A 2 26.79 5.46 17.99
C ALA A 2 25.90 5.15 16.78
N GLU A 3 26.45 4.49 15.77
CA GLU A 3 25.65 3.75 14.80
C GLU A 3 24.86 2.74 15.64
N GLU A 4 23.60 3.03 15.92
CA GLU A 4 22.68 2.02 16.42
C GLU A 4 22.67 0.92 15.35
N LEU A 5 23.27 -0.22 15.68
CA LEU A 5 23.16 -1.44 14.90
C LEU A 5 21.66 -1.76 14.79
N MET A 6 21.07 -1.37 13.66
CA MET A 6 19.70 -1.75 13.31
C MET A 6 19.54 -3.26 13.50
N LYS A 7 18.43 -3.66 14.11
CA LYS A 7 18.10 -5.08 14.26
C LYS A 7 17.95 -5.72 12.87
N PRO A 8 18.19 -7.04 12.73
CA PRO A 8 17.93 -7.73 11.48
C PRO A 8 16.49 -7.46 10.99
N GLY A 9 16.33 -7.03 9.75
CA GLY A 9 15.03 -6.70 9.15
C GLY A 9 14.56 -5.25 9.37
N GLU A 10 15.13 -4.49 10.30
CA GLU A 10 14.68 -3.13 10.63
C GLU A 10 14.89 -2.16 9.45
N LYS A 11 16.02 -2.30 8.74
CA LYS A 11 16.28 -1.56 7.50
C LYS A 11 15.23 -1.86 6.43
N GLN A 12 14.90 -3.13 6.22
CA GLN A 12 13.88 -3.53 5.23
C GLN A 12 12.50 -2.98 5.59
N LEU A 13 12.15 -2.95 6.88
CA LEU A 13 10.89 -2.39 7.35
C LEU A 13 10.84 -0.86 7.25
N GLU A 14 11.97 -0.18 7.40
CA GLU A 14 12.09 1.25 7.14
C GLU A 14 11.90 1.54 5.64
N GLU A 15 12.57 0.79 4.76
CA GLU A 15 12.41 0.91 3.31
C GLU A 15 10.97 0.60 2.87
N ALA A 16 10.37 -0.47 3.39
CA ALA A 16 8.98 -0.84 3.11
C ALA A 16 8.00 0.26 3.53
N ARG A 17 8.31 0.98 4.61
CA ARG A 17 7.51 2.12 5.04
C ARG A 17 7.60 3.28 4.05
N GLY A 18 8.77 3.53 3.47
CA GLY A 18 8.94 4.50 2.38
C GLY A 18 7.99 4.20 1.23
N TYR A 19 8.03 2.97 0.71
CA TYR A 19 7.09 2.51 -0.32
C TYR A 19 5.62 2.57 0.12
N LEU A 20 5.31 2.37 1.41
CA LEU A 20 3.94 2.53 1.91
C LEU A 20 3.45 3.98 1.80
N PHE A 21 4.30 4.98 2.06
CA PHE A 21 3.93 6.37 1.86
C PHE A 21 3.63 6.66 0.39
N ASP A 22 4.52 6.25 -0.51
CA ASP A 22 4.34 6.45 -1.96
C ASP A 22 3.06 5.74 -2.46
N LEU A 23 2.82 4.51 -2.00
CA LEU A 23 1.62 3.74 -2.31
C LEU A 23 0.35 4.46 -1.87
N LEU A 24 0.32 5.02 -0.65
CA LEU A 24 -0.84 5.74 -0.12
C LEU A 24 -1.11 7.03 -0.91
N ASP A 25 -0.07 7.78 -1.25
CA ASP A 25 -0.20 9.01 -2.02
C ASP A 25 -0.71 8.72 -3.44
N ARG A 26 -0.14 7.73 -4.12
CA ARG A 26 -0.59 7.29 -5.45
C ARG A 26 -2.01 6.76 -5.45
N LEU A 27 -2.39 5.98 -4.42
CA LEU A 27 -3.76 5.52 -4.28
C LEU A 27 -4.74 6.67 -4.05
N ASN A 28 -4.35 7.68 -3.27
CA ASN A 28 -5.16 8.87 -3.08
C ASN A 28 -5.33 9.62 -4.42
N GLU A 29 -4.26 9.83 -5.19
CA GLU A 29 -4.31 10.45 -6.52
C GLU A 29 -5.23 9.69 -7.49
N VAL A 30 -5.07 8.37 -7.59
CA VAL A 30 -5.93 7.52 -8.44
C VAL A 30 -7.38 7.55 -7.97
N SER A 31 -7.61 7.57 -6.65
CA SER A 31 -8.97 7.63 -6.08
C SER A 31 -9.71 8.91 -6.47
N VAL A 32 -9.00 10.04 -6.50
CA VAL A 32 -9.55 11.35 -6.88
C VAL A 32 -9.70 11.43 -8.40
N LYS A 33 -8.66 11.04 -9.16
CA LYS A 33 -8.65 11.08 -10.63
C LYS A 33 -9.75 10.23 -11.24
N HIS A 34 -10.02 9.06 -10.66
CA HIS A 34 -10.95 8.05 -11.21
C HIS A 34 -12.15 7.77 -10.31
N GLU A 35 -12.52 8.73 -9.45
CA GLU A 35 -13.60 8.60 -8.47
C GLU A 35 -14.87 7.99 -9.08
N LYS A 36 -15.34 8.51 -10.21
CA LYS A 36 -16.57 8.04 -10.88
C LYS A 36 -16.49 6.57 -11.33
N VAL A 37 -15.34 6.16 -11.86
CA VAL A 37 -15.11 4.78 -12.33
C VAL A 37 -15.08 3.83 -11.13
N LEU A 38 -14.35 4.21 -10.09
CA LEU A 38 -14.23 3.42 -8.85
C LEU A 38 -15.56 3.34 -8.10
N ALA A 39 -16.34 4.41 -8.07
CA ALA A 39 -17.66 4.46 -7.44
C ALA A 39 -18.68 3.61 -8.19
N SER A 40 -18.74 3.70 -9.53
CA SER A 40 -19.69 2.90 -10.33
C SER A 40 -19.44 1.39 -10.24
N LYS A 41 -18.21 0.96 -9.91
CA LYS A 41 -17.84 -0.44 -9.68
C LYS A 41 -17.89 -0.86 -8.20
N GLY A 42 -18.36 0.01 -7.30
CA GLY A 42 -18.44 -0.29 -5.87
C GLY A 42 -17.09 -0.52 -5.18
N ILE A 43 -16.00 0.03 -5.73
CA ILE A 43 -14.65 -0.07 -5.16
C ILE A 43 -14.38 1.12 -4.23
N MET A 44 -14.83 2.32 -4.60
CA MET A 44 -14.51 3.55 -3.86
C MET A 44 -14.80 3.49 -2.35
N PRO A 45 -15.95 2.97 -1.86
CA PRO A 45 -16.20 2.88 -0.42
C PRO A 45 -15.21 1.96 0.31
N ARG A 46 -14.82 0.84 -0.33
CA ARG A 46 -13.85 -0.12 0.21
C ARG A 46 -12.45 0.50 0.22
N LEU A 47 -12.05 1.14 -0.88
CA LEU A 47 -10.78 1.85 -0.99
C LEU A 47 -10.66 2.94 0.09
N ALA A 48 -11.67 3.80 0.23
CA ALA A 48 -11.66 4.87 1.23
C ALA A 48 -11.53 4.33 2.66
N THR A 49 -12.25 3.25 2.98
CA THR A 49 -12.20 2.62 4.30
C THR A 49 -10.80 2.04 4.58
N VAL A 50 -10.26 1.27 3.63
CA VAL A 50 -8.93 0.66 3.79
C VAL A 50 -7.83 1.72 3.84
N LEU A 51 -7.87 2.73 2.96
CA LEU A 51 -6.92 3.85 2.99
C LEU A 51 -6.96 4.58 4.33
N GLY A 52 -8.15 4.85 4.88
CA GLY A 52 -8.27 5.44 6.21
C GLY A 52 -7.56 4.62 7.29
N MET A 53 -7.82 3.32 7.34
CA MET A 53 -7.21 2.41 8.32
C MET A 53 -5.70 2.32 8.16
N VAL A 54 -5.20 2.13 6.94
CA VAL A 54 -3.75 2.00 6.66
C VAL A 54 -3.03 3.32 6.92
N THR A 55 -3.63 4.46 6.54
CA THR A 55 -3.07 5.79 6.77
C THR A 55 -2.89 6.08 8.26
N MET A 56 -3.82 5.64 9.12
CA MET A 56 -3.70 5.78 10.57
C MET A 56 -2.53 4.97 11.14
N GLN A 57 -2.14 3.89 10.48
CA GLN A 57 -1.07 2.98 10.91
C GLN A 57 0.19 3.10 10.06
N ARG A 58 0.32 4.12 9.21
CA ARG A 58 1.42 4.24 8.22
C ARG A 58 2.83 4.26 8.82
N TYR A 59 2.97 4.60 10.10
CA TYR A 59 4.26 4.56 10.82
C TYR A 59 4.54 3.21 11.52
N GLN A 60 3.58 2.29 11.52
CA GLN A 60 3.63 0.98 12.16
C GLN A 60 3.42 -0.10 11.07
N ILE A 61 4.44 -0.27 10.23
CA ILE A 61 4.37 -1.16 9.06
C ILE A 61 4.04 -2.61 9.45
N ASP A 62 4.50 -3.06 10.61
CA ASP A 62 4.18 -4.36 11.20
C ASP A 62 2.67 -4.54 11.42
N LEU A 63 1.98 -3.52 11.93
CA LEU A 63 0.52 -3.53 12.10
C LEU A 63 -0.20 -3.48 10.75
N VAL A 64 0.32 -2.70 9.80
CA VAL A 64 -0.20 -2.64 8.42
C VAL A 64 -0.19 -4.02 7.78
N ILE A 65 0.97 -4.69 7.78
CA ILE A 65 1.14 -6.04 7.24
C ILE A 65 0.22 -7.03 7.93
N LYS A 66 0.19 -7.03 9.26
CA LYS A 66 -0.55 -8.03 10.03
C LYS A 66 -2.07 -7.92 9.92
N TYR A 67 -2.62 -6.71 9.86
CA TYR A 67 -4.05 -6.50 10.02
C TYR A 67 -4.77 -5.94 8.78
N TYR A 68 -4.07 -5.18 7.95
CA TYR A 68 -4.70 -4.37 6.90
C TYR A 68 -4.25 -4.73 5.49
N TRP A 69 -3.05 -5.30 5.34
CA TRP A 69 -2.43 -5.57 4.04
C TRP A 69 -3.27 -6.44 3.13
N LYS A 70 -3.86 -7.52 3.65
CA LYS A 70 -4.72 -8.40 2.86
C LYS A 70 -5.92 -7.64 2.27
N GLN A 71 -6.54 -6.77 3.04
CA GLN A 71 -7.69 -5.98 2.57
C GLN A 71 -7.25 -4.95 1.52
N LEU A 72 -6.06 -4.37 1.69
CA LEU A 72 -5.46 -3.48 0.70
C LEU A 72 -5.16 -4.23 -0.61
N GLU A 73 -4.50 -5.39 -0.53
CA GLU A 73 -4.17 -6.23 -1.68
C GLU A 73 -5.43 -6.66 -2.45
N GLU A 74 -6.53 -7.02 -1.76
CA GLU A 74 -7.82 -7.34 -2.39
C GLU A 74 -8.42 -6.14 -3.16
N VAL A 75 -8.31 -4.92 -2.60
CA VAL A 75 -8.75 -3.69 -3.27
C VAL A 75 -7.86 -3.38 -4.48
N LEU A 76 -6.54 -3.46 -4.33
CA LEU A 76 -5.57 -3.26 -5.40
C LEU A 76 -5.80 -4.23 -6.56
N ASN A 77 -6.01 -5.51 -6.25
CA ASN A 77 -6.34 -6.53 -7.24
C ASN A 77 -7.67 -6.24 -7.94
N SER A 78 -8.68 -5.75 -7.22
CA SER A 78 -9.95 -5.36 -7.83
C SER A 78 -9.78 -4.15 -8.77
N MET A 79 -8.95 -3.19 -8.38
CA MET A 79 -8.63 -2.00 -9.18
C MET A 79 -7.82 -2.36 -10.43
N SER A 80 -6.87 -3.28 -10.33
CA SER A 80 -6.01 -3.68 -11.47
C SER A 80 -6.77 -4.35 -12.61
N GLN A 81 -7.97 -4.88 -12.36
CA GLN A 81 -8.85 -5.43 -13.40
C GLN A 81 -9.65 -4.36 -14.16
N ILE A 82 -9.58 -3.09 -13.78
CA ILE A 82 -10.27 -1.99 -14.45
C ILE A 82 -9.39 -1.46 -15.57
N GLN A 83 -9.82 -1.66 -16.83
CA GLN A 83 -9.07 -1.23 -18.01
C GLN A 83 -8.82 0.28 -18.02
N GLU A 84 -9.80 1.08 -17.59
CA GLU A 84 -9.76 2.54 -17.63
C GLU A 84 -8.66 3.16 -16.74
N ILE A 85 -8.19 2.42 -15.74
CA ILE A 85 -7.18 2.89 -14.77
C ILE A 85 -5.90 2.06 -14.80
N GLN A 86 -5.80 1.07 -15.69
CA GLN A 86 -4.71 0.10 -15.71
C GLN A 86 -3.32 0.76 -15.85
N ALA A 87 -3.22 1.85 -16.62
CA ALA A 87 -1.99 2.60 -16.78
C ALA A 87 -1.50 3.22 -15.45
N ASP A 88 -2.42 3.74 -14.64
CA ASP A 88 -2.10 4.36 -13.35
C ASP A 88 -1.84 3.29 -12.26
N MET A 89 -2.29 2.05 -12.46
CA MET A 89 -2.09 0.95 -11.51
C MET A 89 -0.68 0.35 -11.55
N LYS A 90 0.10 0.56 -12.61
CA LYS A 90 1.40 -0.08 -12.78
C LYS A 90 2.33 0.23 -11.60
N GLU A 91 2.52 1.52 -11.34
CA GLU A 91 3.39 2.06 -10.28
C GLU A 91 2.89 1.68 -8.88
N ILE A 92 1.57 1.71 -8.66
CA ILE A 92 0.93 1.23 -7.42
C ILE A 92 1.23 -0.25 -7.15
N MET A 93 1.15 -1.09 -8.19
CA MET A 93 1.45 -2.52 -8.05
C MET A 93 2.94 -2.77 -7.84
N GLU A 94 3.82 -1.96 -8.41
CA GLU A 94 5.27 -2.01 -8.15
C GLU A 94 5.56 -1.70 -6.67
N ASP A 95 5.00 -0.63 -6.11
CA ASP A 95 5.17 -0.29 -4.68
C ASP A 95 4.63 -1.41 -3.77
N ALA A 96 3.45 -1.95 -4.10
CA ALA A 96 2.87 -3.05 -3.35
C ALA A 96 3.75 -4.32 -3.35
N ASN A 97 4.36 -4.64 -4.50
CA ASN A 97 5.28 -5.76 -4.62
C ASN A 97 6.59 -5.52 -3.86
N MET A 98 7.13 -4.30 -3.90
CA MET A 98 8.33 -3.94 -3.14
C MET A 98 8.13 -4.07 -1.64
N ILE A 99 7.00 -3.56 -1.12
CA ILE A 99 6.63 -3.72 0.30
C ILE A 99 6.61 -5.21 0.66
N LYS A 100 5.95 -6.04 -0.16
CA LYS A 100 5.84 -7.48 0.08
C LYS A 100 7.20 -8.18 0.10
N SER A 101 8.10 -7.83 -0.83
CA SER A 101 9.47 -8.39 -0.86
C SER A 101 10.26 -8.02 0.40
N LEU A 102 10.27 -6.73 0.75
CA LEU A 102 11.02 -6.22 1.90
C LEU A 102 10.52 -6.80 3.22
N VAL A 103 9.21 -6.93 3.37
CA VAL A 103 8.58 -7.52 4.56
C VAL A 103 8.94 -9.00 4.69
N GLN A 104 8.96 -9.75 3.57
CA GLN A 104 9.40 -11.15 3.56
C GLN A 104 10.89 -11.27 3.93
N GLU A 105 11.75 -10.40 3.41
CA GLU A 105 13.17 -10.34 3.77
C GLU A 105 13.39 -10.00 5.25
N ALA A 106 12.49 -9.21 5.84
CA ALA A 106 12.47 -8.90 7.27
C ALA A 106 11.90 -10.02 8.15
N GLY A 107 11.36 -11.09 7.56
CA GLY A 107 10.79 -12.24 8.27
C GLY A 107 9.35 -12.03 8.77
N LEU A 108 8.58 -11.15 8.12
CA LEU A 108 7.17 -10.86 8.41
C LEU A 108 6.23 -11.39 7.32
#